data_AF-A0A927NE44-F1
#
_entry.id   AF-A0A927NE44-F1
#
_cell.length_a   1.000
_cell.length_b   1.000
_cell.length_c   1.000
_cell.angle_alpha   90.00
_cell.angle_beta   90.00
_cell.angle_gamma   90.00
#
_symmetry.space_group_name_H-M   'P 1'
#
loop_
_entity.id
_entity.type
_entity.pdbx_description
1 polymer ?
#
loop_
_entity_poly.entity_id
_entity_poly.type
_entity_poly.pdbx_seq_one_letter_code
_entity_poly.pdbx_strand_id
1 'polypeptide(L)'
;MNRKSIFSCLALLLTTSFLASCVSTNQKVVFSSNWQADNTVQQNTLTESLEYEVTFEKATSMQKDYTLDYQNGKYTTTLTTEQLDGRTIYSYETKLTIDVVYTFGQESATFNDVVSSLVKFEKADKALRPISSHKEVFSHSPENGGTALKDCYRFMNYTVDITYNEDYSGETVITAKENEENVESKYSFEMDTKKFTCLDNEQLLFALRGMNPTLSTSAKFNVYSPFVQASQSVKTTFEAEKAIDFSFTKNGVAVKDTIQYYPVSIVLNEKNSGSTQTAWIAKNTNIQSNTYRNVVLKLETPIYYSLGSLVYTLKSANFAN
;
A
#
# COMPACT_ATOMS: atom_id res chain seq x y z
N MET A 1 4.29 2.36 -71.59
CA MET A 1 5.26 1.25 -71.63
C MET A 1 5.73 1.00 -70.21
N ASN A 2 5.67 -0.15 -69.54
CA ASN A 2 5.10 -1.49 -69.74
C ASN A 2 4.71 -1.92 -68.30
N ARG A 3 3.44 -2.12 -67.95
CA ARG A 3 2.66 -3.37 -68.00
C ARG A 3 3.44 -4.64 -67.60
N LYS A 4 2.93 -5.24 -66.51
CA LYS A 4 2.64 -6.68 -66.32
C LYS A 4 3.83 -7.56 -65.87
N SER A 5 3.68 -8.59 -65.04
CA SER A 5 2.57 -9.17 -64.27
C SER A 5 3.11 -10.51 -63.70
N ILE A 6 2.82 -10.90 -62.45
CA ILE A 6 1.83 -11.95 -62.09
C ILE A 6 2.41 -13.36 -61.78
N PHE A 7 2.12 -13.78 -60.52
CA PHE A 7 1.64 -15.11 -60.07
C PHE A 7 2.65 -16.27 -59.87
N SER A 8 2.45 -17.23 -58.97
CA SER A 8 1.53 -17.45 -57.83
C SER A 8 1.85 -18.83 -57.20
N CYS A 9 1.24 -19.04 -56.03
CA CYS A 9 0.79 -20.31 -55.39
C CYS A 9 1.63 -20.77 -54.19
N LEU A 10 1.13 -20.58 -52.95
CA LEU A 10 0.15 -21.43 -52.21
C LEU A 10 0.75 -22.82 -51.88
N ALA A 11 0.73 -23.36 -50.65
CA ALA A 11 -0.17 -23.13 -49.51
C ALA A 11 0.36 -23.77 -48.20
N LEU A 12 -0.32 -23.38 -47.10
CA LEU A 12 -0.57 -24.14 -45.85
C LEU A 12 0.56 -24.31 -44.82
N LEU A 13 0.48 -23.52 -43.74
CA LEU A 13 0.11 -24.04 -42.41
C LEU A 13 -0.28 -22.90 -41.47
N LEU A 14 -1.41 -23.09 -40.79
CA LEU A 14 -1.90 -22.25 -39.71
C LEU A 14 -0.85 -22.18 -38.58
N THR A 15 -0.41 -20.97 -38.26
CA THR A 15 -0.24 -20.58 -36.86
C THR A 15 -0.86 -19.21 -36.72
N THR A 16 -2.08 -19.18 -36.19
CA THR A 16 -2.67 -18.05 -35.47
C THR A 16 -1.71 -17.65 -34.35
N SER A 17 -0.67 -16.91 -34.71
CA SER A 17 0.11 -16.16 -33.74
C SER A 17 -0.73 -14.94 -33.46
N PHE A 18 -1.49 -15.00 -32.37
CA PHE A 18 -2.04 -13.84 -31.71
C PHE A 18 -0.91 -12.82 -31.51
N LEU A 19 -0.75 -11.89 -32.46
CA LEU A 19 -0.20 -10.59 -32.17
C LEU A 19 -1.27 -9.86 -31.35
N ALA A 20 -1.45 -10.32 -30.11
CA ALA A 20 -2.05 -9.52 -29.06
C ALA A 20 -1.08 -8.37 -28.83
N SER A 21 -1.29 -7.32 -29.61
CA SER A 21 -1.01 -5.95 -29.19
C SER A 21 -1.34 -5.87 -27.69
N CYS A 22 -0.33 -5.69 -26.84
CA CYS A 22 -0.50 -5.42 -25.42
C CYS A 22 -1.21 -4.06 -25.28
N VAL A 23 -2.51 -4.05 -25.50
CA VAL A 23 -3.37 -2.97 -25.06
C VAL A 23 -3.38 -3.10 -23.55
N SER A 24 -2.72 -2.20 -22.85
CA SER A 24 -3.00 -1.97 -21.43
C SER A 24 -4.44 -1.43 -21.37
N THR A 25 -5.42 -2.31 -21.45
CA THR A 25 -6.82 -1.95 -21.37
C THR A 25 -7.07 -1.35 -19.99
N ASN A 26 -7.89 -0.30 -19.95
CA ASN A 26 -8.41 0.30 -18.72
C ASN A 26 -9.21 -0.78 -17.98
N GLN A 27 -8.55 -1.58 -17.15
CA GLN A 27 -9.16 -2.72 -16.47
C GLN A 27 -9.26 -2.43 -14.99
N LYS A 28 -10.50 -2.45 -14.49
CA LYS A 28 -10.77 -2.47 -13.06
C LYS A 28 -10.26 -3.79 -12.48
N VAL A 29 -9.56 -3.69 -11.36
CA VAL A 29 -9.06 -4.85 -10.61
C VAL A 29 -10.24 -5.56 -9.95
N VAL A 30 -10.26 -6.88 -10.08
CA VAL A 30 -11.20 -7.75 -9.37
C VAL A 30 -10.48 -8.29 -8.14
N PHE A 31 -11.10 -8.14 -6.97
CA PHE A 31 -10.55 -8.64 -5.71
C PHE A 31 -11.18 -9.95 -5.28
N SER A 32 -10.41 -10.73 -4.54
CA SER A 32 -10.85 -11.91 -3.78
C SER A 32 -10.57 -11.70 -2.30
N SER A 33 -11.37 -12.30 -1.43
CA SER A 33 -11.19 -12.21 0.04
C SER A 33 -10.03 -13.09 0.53
N ASN A 34 -8.84 -12.91 -0.01
CA ASN A 34 -7.66 -13.71 0.27
C ASN A 34 -7.14 -13.58 1.72
N TRP A 35 -7.74 -12.73 2.55
CA TRP A 35 -7.48 -12.68 3.99
C TRP A 35 -8.35 -13.69 4.78
N GLN A 36 -9.20 -14.48 4.11
CA GLN A 36 -10.01 -15.52 4.74
C GLN A 36 -9.28 -16.87 4.73
N ALA A 37 -9.69 -17.77 5.63
CA ALA A 37 -9.15 -19.12 5.74
C ALA A 37 -9.54 -19.99 4.55
N ASP A 38 -10.81 -19.88 4.18
CA ASP A 38 -11.42 -20.54 3.06
C ASP A 38 -12.04 -19.45 2.19
N ASN A 39 -11.48 -19.26 1.00
CA ASN A 39 -11.93 -18.24 0.07
C ASN A 39 -13.26 -18.63 -0.63
N THR A 40 -13.79 -19.83 -0.37
CA THR A 40 -15.07 -20.30 -0.93
C THR A 40 -16.26 -19.98 -0.03
N VAL A 41 -16.02 -19.61 1.23
CA VAL A 41 -17.08 -19.32 2.21
C VAL A 41 -17.05 -17.84 2.57
N GLN A 42 -18.19 -17.14 2.39
CA GLN A 42 -18.33 -15.79 2.92
C GLN A 42 -18.45 -15.82 4.44
N GLN A 43 -17.37 -15.45 5.12
CA GLN A 43 -17.42 -15.21 6.56
C GLN A 43 -18.00 -13.83 6.87
N ASN A 44 -18.95 -13.79 7.81
CA ASN A 44 -19.60 -12.56 8.27
C ASN A 44 -18.88 -11.90 9.44
N THR A 45 -18.03 -12.66 10.13
CA THR A 45 -17.19 -12.18 11.22
C THR A 45 -15.74 -12.49 10.88
N LEU A 46 -14.89 -11.49 11.03
CA LEU A 46 -13.44 -11.59 10.84
C LEU A 46 -12.77 -10.69 11.88
N THR A 47 -11.71 -11.19 12.50
CA THR A 47 -10.78 -10.36 13.27
C THR A 47 -9.36 -10.84 12.99
N GLU A 48 -8.51 -9.94 12.55
CA GLU A 48 -7.10 -10.20 12.29
C GLU A 48 -6.27 -9.10 12.94
N SER A 49 -5.17 -9.47 13.59
CA SER A 49 -4.19 -8.52 14.12
C SER A 49 -2.78 -8.95 13.70
N LEU A 50 -2.05 -8.04 13.06
CA LEU A 50 -0.68 -8.25 12.61
C LEU A 50 0.25 -7.25 13.30
N GLU A 51 1.45 -7.70 13.63
CA GLU A 51 2.51 -6.86 14.20
C GLU A 51 3.79 -7.03 13.38
N TYR A 52 4.42 -5.91 13.07
CA TYR A 52 5.64 -5.79 12.31
C TYR A 52 6.69 -5.05 13.13
N GLU A 53 7.91 -5.56 13.09
CA GLU A 53 9.10 -4.80 13.48
C GLU A 53 9.46 -3.87 12.32
N VAL A 54 9.81 -2.63 12.64
CA VAL A 54 10.26 -1.65 11.65
C VAL A 54 11.71 -1.29 11.95
N THR A 55 12.58 -1.60 10.98
CA THR A 55 14.02 -1.36 11.04
C THR A 55 14.44 -0.35 9.98
N PHE A 56 15.62 0.24 10.15
CA PHE A 56 16.16 1.23 9.24
C PHE A 56 17.43 0.73 8.56
N GLU A 57 17.39 0.69 7.23
CA GLU A 57 18.55 0.39 6.39
C GLU A 57 19.12 1.70 5.87
N LYS A 58 20.24 2.16 6.46
CA LYS A 58 20.93 3.40 6.07
C LYS A 58 21.41 3.33 4.63
N ALA A 59 21.30 4.45 3.91
CA ALA A 59 21.92 4.56 2.60
C ALA A 59 23.46 4.50 2.69
N THR A 60 24.08 3.91 1.67
CA THR A 60 25.55 3.74 1.59
C THR A 60 26.30 5.06 1.43
N SER A 61 25.64 6.13 0.99
CA SER A 61 26.23 7.45 0.78
C SER A 61 25.33 8.52 1.39
N MET A 62 25.51 8.81 2.68
CA MET A 62 24.86 9.94 3.33
C MET A 62 25.67 11.23 3.15
N GLN A 63 25.01 12.38 3.23
CA GLN A 63 25.69 13.67 3.34
C GLN A 63 26.57 13.66 4.60
N LYS A 64 27.77 14.25 4.48
CA LYS A 64 28.81 14.16 5.53
C LYS A 64 28.36 14.76 6.87
N ASP A 65 27.50 15.77 6.81
CA ASP A 65 27.10 16.57 7.98
C ASP A 65 25.65 16.35 8.39
N TYR A 66 24.86 15.54 7.66
CA TYR A 66 23.46 15.25 7.97
C TYR A 66 23.21 13.75 7.99
N THR A 67 22.79 13.23 9.14
CA THR A 67 22.43 11.82 9.29
C THR A 67 21.06 11.64 9.92
N LEU A 68 20.38 10.59 9.48
CA LEU A 68 19.10 10.13 10.01
C LEU A 68 19.30 8.75 10.62
N ASP A 69 18.60 8.46 11.72
CA ASP A 69 18.57 7.12 12.31
C ASP A 69 17.20 6.84 12.90
N TYR A 70 16.49 5.84 12.37
CA TYR A 70 15.25 5.37 12.96
C TYR A 70 15.49 4.13 13.83
N GLN A 71 14.82 4.09 14.98
CA GLN A 71 15.01 3.06 16.00
C GLN A 71 13.66 2.66 16.61
N ASN A 72 13.63 1.48 17.26
CA ASN A 72 12.49 1.00 18.05
C ASN A 72 11.15 1.01 17.29
N GLY A 73 11.19 0.81 15.97
CA GLY A 73 10.02 0.92 15.13
C GLY A 73 9.08 -0.28 15.26
N LYS A 74 7.79 0.01 15.40
CA LYS A 74 6.71 -0.98 15.47
C LYS A 74 5.53 -0.53 14.63
N TYR A 75 5.02 -1.43 13.80
CA TYR A 75 3.82 -1.19 13.00
C TYR A 75 2.79 -2.29 13.27
N THR A 76 1.55 -1.91 13.53
CA THR A 76 0.45 -2.86 13.79
C THR A 76 -0.70 -2.61 12.82
N THR A 77 -1.41 -3.68 12.48
CA THR A 77 -2.63 -3.61 11.69
C THR A 77 -3.73 -4.45 12.32
N THR A 78 -4.96 -3.96 12.34
CA THR A 78 -6.13 -4.71 12.80
C THR A 78 -7.21 -4.65 11.73
N LEU A 79 -7.68 -5.81 11.28
CA LEU A 79 -8.81 -5.92 10.35
C LEU A 79 -9.99 -6.55 11.07
N THR A 80 -11.14 -5.88 11.04
CA THR A 80 -12.40 -6.42 11.54
C THR A 80 -13.51 -6.27 10.51
N THR A 81 -14.59 -7.01 10.73
CA THR A 81 -15.88 -6.77 10.06
C THR A 81 -16.84 -6.03 10.98
N GLU A 82 -17.53 -5.04 10.43
CA GLU A 82 -18.55 -4.26 11.14
C GLU A 82 -19.88 -4.28 10.38
N GLN A 83 -21.00 -4.01 11.05
CA GLN A 83 -22.29 -3.74 10.39
C GLN A 83 -22.47 -2.23 10.22
N LEU A 84 -22.78 -1.79 9.01
CA LEU A 84 -23.13 -0.41 8.69
C LEU A 84 -24.37 -0.45 7.79
N ASP A 85 -25.47 0.19 8.20
CA ASP A 85 -26.72 0.25 7.42
C ASP A 85 -27.22 -1.11 6.90
N GLY A 86 -27.09 -2.15 7.72
CA GLY A 86 -27.55 -3.52 7.39
C GLY A 86 -26.63 -4.29 6.43
N ARG A 87 -25.48 -3.74 6.05
CA ARG A 87 -24.42 -4.44 5.29
C ARG A 87 -23.17 -4.65 6.13
N THR A 88 -22.47 -5.74 5.85
CA THR A 88 -21.17 -6.04 6.47
C THR A 88 -20.04 -5.38 5.68
N ILE A 89 -19.24 -4.58 6.37
CA ILE A 89 -18.09 -3.86 5.81
C ILE A 89 -16.78 -4.31 6.49
N TYR A 90 -15.65 -3.94 5.91
CA TYR A 90 -14.35 -4.06 6.57
C TYR A 90 -13.96 -2.76 7.26
N SER A 91 -13.26 -2.91 8.37
CA SER A 91 -12.65 -1.83 9.15
C SER A 91 -11.20 -2.20 9.39
N TYR A 92 -10.28 -1.37 8.92
CA TYR A 92 -8.86 -1.65 8.92
C TYR A 92 -8.11 -0.51 9.61
N GLU A 93 -7.56 -0.82 10.77
CA GLU A 93 -6.77 0.09 11.58
C GLU A 93 -5.28 -0.18 11.37
N THR A 94 -4.47 0.87 11.32
CA THR A 94 -3.01 0.76 11.31
C THR A 94 -2.39 1.74 12.29
N LYS A 95 -1.22 1.40 12.83
CA LYS A 95 -0.44 2.28 13.71
C LYS A 95 1.05 2.03 13.57
N LEU A 96 1.82 3.05 13.24
CA LEU A 96 3.27 3.10 13.31
C LEU A 96 3.68 3.90 14.55
N THR A 97 4.62 3.38 15.33
CA THR A 97 5.36 4.11 16.35
C THR A 97 6.84 3.91 16.11
N ILE A 98 7.64 4.97 16.06
CA ILE A 98 9.08 4.86 15.76
C ILE A 98 9.85 6.03 16.37
N ASP A 99 11.04 5.75 16.89
CA ASP A 99 11.95 6.79 17.32
C ASP A 99 12.80 7.24 16.14
N VAL A 100 13.07 8.54 16.05
CA VAL A 100 13.92 9.11 15.00
C VAL A 100 14.94 10.07 15.59
N VAL A 101 16.19 9.91 15.16
CA VAL A 101 17.30 10.78 15.53
C VAL A 101 17.79 11.51 14.28
N TYR A 102 17.70 12.83 14.32
CA TYR A 102 18.29 13.74 13.34
C TYR A 102 19.61 14.26 13.89
N THR A 103 20.68 14.22 13.11
CA THR A 103 21.99 14.79 13.48
C THR A 103 22.48 15.71 12.38
N PHE A 104 22.88 16.93 12.76
CA PHE A 104 23.51 17.89 11.86
C PHE A 104 24.78 18.46 12.49
N GLY A 105 25.94 18.19 11.90
CA GLY A 105 27.23 18.54 12.49
C GLY A 105 27.44 17.87 13.86
N GLN A 106 27.43 18.67 14.94
CA GLN A 106 27.55 18.18 16.32
C GLN A 106 26.21 18.19 17.09
N GLU A 107 25.14 18.70 16.47
CA GLU A 107 23.83 18.81 17.10
C GLU A 107 22.96 17.59 16.75
N SER A 108 22.15 17.14 17.70
CA SER A 108 21.19 16.06 17.49
C SER A 108 19.86 16.34 18.16
N ALA A 109 18.77 15.90 17.54
CA ALA A 109 17.43 15.90 18.12
C ALA A 109 16.81 14.50 17.98
N THR A 110 16.04 14.10 18.99
CA THR A 110 15.36 12.81 19.04
C THR A 110 13.86 13.03 19.22
N PHE A 111 13.08 12.32 18.43
CA PHE A 111 11.62 12.39 18.46
C PHE A 111 11.02 11.00 18.51
N ASN A 112 9.80 10.91 19.05
CA ASN A 112 8.96 9.73 18.97
C ASN A 112 7.79 10.05 18.04
N ASP A 113 7.78 9.42 16.89
CA ASP A 113 6.79 9.65 15.84
C ASP A 113 5.69 8.59 15.90
N VAL A 114 4.44 9.03 15.70
CA VAL A 114 3.25 8.18 15.69
C VAL A 114 2.38 8.53 14.49
N VAL A 115 2.02 7.53 13.71
CA VAL A 115 1.05 7.65 12.62
C VAL A 115 0.01 6.55 12.77
N SER A 116 -1.26 6.90 12.81
CA SER A 116 -2.35 5.92 12.84
C SER A 116 -3.39 6.23 11.78
N SER A 117 -4.05 5.18 11.28
CA SER A 117 -5.18 5.32 10.37
C SER A 117 -6.25 4.29 10.66
N LEU A 118 -7.49 4.63 10.34
CA LEU A 118 -8.64 3.75 10.33
C LEU A 118 -9.37 3.96 9.01
N VAL A 119 -9.49 2.92 8.20
CA VAL A 119 -10.22 2.97 6.93
C VAL A 119 -11.35 1.95 6.91
N LYS A 120 -12.52 2.39 6.48
CA LYS A 120 -13.72 1.57 6.31
C LYS A 120 -14.03 1.42 4.84
N PHE A 121 -14.27 0.19 4.39
CA PHE A 121 -14.50 -0.11 2.99
C PHE A 121 -15.37 -1.35 2.80
N GLU A 122 -15.96 -1.45 1.62
CA GLU A 122 -16.86 -2.53 1.25
C GLU A 122 -16.12 -3.86 1.06
N LYS A 123 -16.88 -4.95 0.96
CA LYS A 123 -16.32 -6.28 0.70
C LYS A 123 -15.65 -6.40 -0.68
N ALA A 124 -14.88 -7.48 -0.88
CA ALA A 124 -14.12 -7.74 -2.10
C ALA A 124 -15.00 -7.80 -3.37
N ASP A 125 -16.22 -8.34 -3.26
CA ASP A 125 -17.23 -8.41 -4.34
C ASP A 125 -17.78 -7.03 -4.74
N LYS A 126 -17.59 -6.03 -3.89
CA LYS A 126 -17.87 -4.60 -4.13
C LYS A 126 -16.60 -3.81 -4.44
N ALA A 127 -15.56 -4.50 -4.90
CA ALA A 127 -14.29 -3.93 -5.33
C ALA A 127 -13.54 -3.13 -4.24
N LEU A 128 -13.76 -3.44 -2.96
CA LEU A 128 -13.15 -2.71 -1.83
C LEU A 128 -13.41 -1.19 -1.90
N ARG A 129 -14.62 -0.81 -2.32
CA ARG A 129 -15.02 0.60 -2.42
C ARG A 129 -14.84 1.29 -1.06
N PRO A 130 -14.08 2.40 -0.99
CA PRO A 130 -13.89 3.13 0.26
C PRO A 130 -15.20 3.77 0.73
N ILE A 131 -15.36 3.87 2.05
CA ILE A 131 -16.52 4.49 2.71
C ILE A 131 -16.05 5.70 3.52
N SER A 132 -15.03 5.50 4.35
CA SER A 132 -14.40 6.59 5.08
C SER A 132 -12.98 6.23 5.50
N SER A 133 -12.17 7.24 5.80
CA SER A 133 -10.87 7.07 6.43
C SER A 133 -10.61 8.19 7.43
N HIS A 134 -9.99 7.84 8.55
CA HIS A 134 -9.41 8.77 9.51
C HIS A 134 -7.92 8.51 9.59
N LYS A 135 -7.10 9.56 9.64
CA LYS A 135 -5.66 9.48 9.84
C LYS A 135 -5.23 10.51 10.86
N GLU A 136 -4.36 10.12 11.77
CA GLU A 136 -3.68 11.01 12.70
C GLU A 136 -2.17 10.89 12.50
N VAL A 137 -1.50 12.04 12.42
CA VAL A 137 -0.06 12.13 12.19
C VAL A 137 0.54 13.03 13.25
N PHE A 138 1.51 12.50 13.97
CA PHE A 138 2.46 13.23 14.78
C PHE A 138 3.86 12.75 14.37
N SER A 139 4.53 13.50 13.51
CA SER A 139 5.80 13.03 12.93
C SER A 139 6.77 14.15 12.56
N HIS A 140 8.05 13.83 12.57
CA HIS A 140 9.14 14.64 12.08
C HIS A 140 9.66 13.99 10.79
N SER A 141 9.31 14.57 9.64
CA SER A 141 9.76 14.08 8.33
C SER A 141 11.07 14.71 7.91
N PRO A 142 11.97 13.96 7.24
CA PRO A 142 13.22 14.51 6.76
C PRO A 142 12.97 15.55 5.66
N GLU A 143 13.77 16.61 5.67
CA GLU A 143 13.86 17.63 4.64
C GLU A 143 15.22 17.58 3.94
N ASN A 144 15.39 18.30 2.83
CA ASN A 144 16.63 18.33 2.03
C ASN A 144 17.76 19.12 2.73
N GLY A 145 18.03 18.83 4.00
CA GLY A 145 19.01 19.51 4.84
C GLY A 145 18.86 21.03 4.88
N GLY A 146 19.77 21.68 5.58
CA GLY A 146 19.87 23.14 5.57
C GLY A 146 21.17 23.59 6.20
N THR A 147 21.16 24.77 6.80
CA THR A 147 22.36 25.33 7.46
C THR A 147 22.40 25.02 8.96
N ALA A 148 21.32 24.47 9.51
CA ALA A 148 21.19 24.08 10.91
C ALA A 148 20.32 22.82 11.07
N LEU A 149 20.39 22.18 12.25
CA LEU A 149 19.63 20.96 12.55
C LEU A 149 18.12 21.12 12.34
N LYS A 150 17.54 22.26 12.75
CA LYS A 150 16.10 22.55 12.60
C LYS A 150 15.61 22.56 11.14
N ASP A 151 16.52 22.75 10.19
CA ASP A 151 16.20 22.78 8.76
C ASP A 151 16.18 21.36 8.15
N CYS A 152 16.66 20.36 8.90
CA CYS A 152 16.80 18.99 8.42
C CYS A 152 15.50 18.17 8.53
N TYR A 153 14.49 18.70 9.21
CA TYR A 153 13.19 18.03 9.36
C TYR A 153 12.03 19.02 9.43
N ARG A 154 10.84 18.52 9.09
CA ARG A 154 9.57 19.21 9.24
C ARG A 154 8.69 18.47 10.25
N PHE A 155 8.23 19.19 11.27
CA PHE A 155 7.21 18.69 12.18
C PHE A 155 5.83 18.73 11.51
N MET A 156 5.08 17.65 11.67
CA MET A 156 3.73 17.47 11.16
C MET A 156 2.83 16.97 12.28
N ASN A 157 1.78 17.73 12.56
CA ASN A 157 0.76 17.36 13.55
C ASN A 157 -0.62 17.68 12.99
N TYR A 158 -1.32 16.66 12.51
CA TYR A 158 -2.62 16.86 11.88
C TYR A 158 -3.49 15.61 11.92
N THR A 159 -4.79 15.81 11.70
CA THR A 159 -5.72 14.73 11.31
C THR A 159 -6.25 14.95 9.91
N VAL A 160 -6.63 13.84 9.26
CA VAL A 160 -7.36 13.85 8.00
C VAL A 160 -8.56 12.94 8.13
N ASP A 161 -9.75 13.47 7.89
CA ASP A 161 -11.01 12.76 7.82
C ASP A 161 -11.53 12.80 6.39
N ILE A 162 -11.88 11.65 5.83
CA ILE A 162 -12.38 11.51 4.47
C ILE A 162 -13.68 10.72 4.51
N THR A 163 -14.71 11.21 3.83
CA THR A 163 -15.97 10.49 3.62
C THR A 163 -16.22 10.34 2.13
N TYR A 164 -16.58 9.13 1.71
CA TYR A 164 -16.86 8.78 0.32
C TYR A 164 -18.35 8.53 0.10
N ASN A 165 -18.88 9.12 -0.95
CA ASN A 165 -20.19 8.82 -1.50
C ASN A 165 -20.12 7.58 -2.41
N GLU A 166 -21.28 7.04 -2.76
CA GLU A 166 -21.37 5.83 -3.60
C GLU A 166 -20.78 5.99 -5.01
N ASP A 167 -20.75 7.23 -5.51
CA ASP A 167 -20.21 7.63 -6.81
C ASP A 167 -18.71 7.97 -6.78
N TYR A 168 -18.04 7.75 -5.64
CA TYR A 168 -16.63 8.10 -5.38
C TYR A 168 -16.34 9.61 -5.39
N SER A 169 -17.36 10.45 -5.26
CA SER A 169 -17.20 11.81 -4.74
C SER A 169 -17.11 11.79 -3.22
N GLY A 170 -16.74 12.91 -2.61
CA GLY A 170 -16.66 12.97 -1.16
C GLY A 170 -16.21 14.31 -0.60
N GLU A 171 -15.97 14.30 0.71
CA GLU A 171 -15.43 15.42 1.46
C GLU A 171 -14.17 14.98 2.22
N THR A 172 -13.20 15.88 2.31
CA THR A 172 -12.00 15.75 3.14
C THR A 172 -11.93 16.93 4.09
N VAL A 173 -11.66 16.65 5.37
CA VAL A 173 -11.34 17.63 6.39
C VAL A 173 -9.92 17.37 6.87
N ILE A 174 -9.06 18.39 6.77
CA ILE A 174 -7.70 18.36 7.32
C ILE A 174 -7.67 19.31 8.50
N THR A 175 -7.25 18.82 9.66
CA THR A 175 -7.11 19.63 10.88
C THR A 175 -5.65 19.67 11.28
N ALA A 176 -4.98 20.80 11.03
CA ALA A 176 -3.64 21.04 11.52
C ALA A 176 -3.69 21.45 13.00
N LYS A 177 -2.82 20.86 13.82
CA LYS A 177 -2.73 21.11 15.26
C LYS A 177 -1.50 21.98 15.53
N GLU A 178 -1.66 23.30 15.36
CA GLU A 178 -0.57 24.28 15.46
C GLU A 178 -0.73 25.10 16.75
N ASN A 179 0.31 25.15 17.61
CA ASN A 179 0.39 26.07 18.75
C ASN A 179 -0.87 26.14 19.64
N GLU A 180 -1.46 24.98 19.99
CA GLU A 180 -2.70 24.84 20.78
C GLU A 180 -4.00 25.25 20.08
N GLU A 181 -3.94 25.70 18.82
CA GLU A 181 -5.10 25.97 17.98
C GLU A 181 -5.27 24.89 16.89
N ASN A 182 -6.53 24.57 16.58
CA ASN A 182 -6.89 23.66 15.50
C ASN A 182 -7.31 24.47 14.27
N VAL A 183 -6.59 24.32 13.16
CA VAL A 183 -6.91 24.96 11.88
C VAL A 183 -7.52 23.92 10.96
N GLU A 184 -8.81 24.06 10.66
CA GLU A 184 -9.54 23.15 9.76
C GLU A 184 -9.56 23.68 8.33
N SER A 185 -9.34 22.78 7.37
CA SER A 185 -9.55 23.01 5.94
C SER A 185 -10.44 21.92 5.37
N LYS A 186 -11.45 22.31 4.58
CA LYS A 186 -12.45 21.39 4.00
C LYS A 186 -12.43 21.44 2.49
N TYR A 187 -12.49 20.27 1.86
CA TYR A 187 -12.41 20.11 0.41
C TYR A 187 -13.41 19.07 -0.07
N SER A 188 -14.13 19.38 -1.14
CA SER A 188 -14.89 18.38 -1.89
C SER A 188 -14.02 17.80 -3.00
N PHE A 189 -14.24 16.53 -3.33
CA PHE A 189 -13.51 15.87 -4.41
C PHE A 189 -14.40 14.91 -5.20
N GLU A 190 -13.91 14.52 -6.38
CA GLU A 190 -14.46 13.45 -7.21
C GLU A 190 -13.32 12.62 -7.80
N MET A 191 -13.40 11.29 -7.66
CA MET A 191 -12.41 10.39 -8.24
C MET A 191 -12.78 9.99 -9.67
N ASP A 192 -11.80 9.88 -10.57
CA ASP A 192 -12.05 9.33 -11.92
C ASP A 192 -12.35 7.82 -11.85
N THR A 193 -13.61 7.44 -11.99
CA THR A 193 -14.07 6.05 -11.93
C THR A 193 -14.06 5.33 -13.29
N LYS A 194 -13.70 6.02 -14.38
CA LYS A 194 -13.88 5.53 -15.75
C LYS A 194 -12.85 4.47 -16.12
N LYS A 195 -11.62 4.60 -15.63
CA LYS A 195 -10.48 3.80 -16.13
C LYS A 195 -10.01 2.73 -15.17
N PHE A 196 -9.89 3.06 -13.89
CA PHE A 196 -9.22 2.22 -12.90
C PHE A 196 -10.10 2.04 -11.66
N THR A 197 -9.75 1.06 -10.85
CA THR A 197 -10.36 0.88 -9.52
C THR A 197 -9.95 2.05 -8.63
N CYS A 198 -10.93 2.63 -7.93
CA CYS A 198 -10.73 3.72 -7.00
C CYS A 198 -10.54 3.18 -5.59
N LEU A 199 -9.50 3.62 -4.90
CA LEU A 199 -9.20 3.24 -3.53
C LEU A 199 -8.87 4.47 -2.68
N ASP A 200 -9.10 4.38 -1.38
CA ASP A 200 -8.44 5.27 -0.42
C ASP A 200 -6.92 4.96 -0.32
N ASN A 201 -6.12 5.93 0.10
CA ASN A 201 -4.67 5.75 0.25
C ASN A 201 -4.32 4.75 1.35
N GLU A 202 -5.02 4.81 2.48
CA GLU A 202 -4.73 3.98 3.66
C GLU A 202 -5.20 2.53 3.48
N GLN A 203 -6.03 2.24 2.46
CA GLN A 203 -6.43 0.86 2.11
C GLN A 203 -5.57 0.22 1.00
N LEU A 204 -4.68 0.96 0.33
CA LEU A 204 -3.97 0.45 -0.86
C LEU A 204 -3.16 -0.82 -0.57
N LEU A 205 -2.38 -0.81 0.52
CA LEU A 205 -1.54 -1.97 0.89
C LEU A 205 -2.39 -3.20 1.22
N PHE A 206 -3.52 -3.00 1.90
CA PHE A 206 -4.48 -4.06 2.18
C PHE A 206 -5.06 -4.64 0.87
N ALA A 207 -5.45 -3.78 -0.07
CA ALA A 207 -6.07 -4.19 -1.33
C ALA A 207 -5.17 -5.13 -2.16
N LEU A 208 -3.85 -4.99 -2.06
CA LEU A 208 -2.90 -5.88 -2.75
C LEU A 208 -3.07 -7.36 -2.38
N ARG A 209 -3.51 -7.64 -1.15
CA ARG A 209 -3.75 -9.00 -0.65
C ARG A 209 -4.84 -9.69 -1.46
N GLY A 210 -5.86 -8.93 -1.88
CA GLY A 210 -7.01 -9.43 -2.62
C GLY A 210 -6.79 -9.58 -4.12
N MET A 211 -5.64 -9.16 -4.65
CA MET A 211 -5.35 -9.26 -6.08
C MET A 211 -4.96 -10.68 -6.49
N ASN A 212 -5.18 -11.02 -7.76
CA ASN A 212 -4.59 -12.22 -8.36
C ASN A 212 -3.29 -11.85 -9.10
N PRO A 213 -2.10 -12.25 -8.60
CA PRO A 213 -0.81 -11.90 -9.18
C PRO A 213 -0.64 -12.28 -10.65
N THR A 214 -1.30 -13.36 -11.09
CA THR A 214 -1.18 -13.86 -12.48
C THR A 214 -2.06 -13.08 -13.46
N LEU A 215 -3.18 -12.53 -12.99
CA LEU A 215 -4.09 -11.72 -13.80
C LEU A 215 -3.81 -10.21 -13.67
N SER A 216 -3.12 -9.80 -12.61
CA SER A 216 -2.86 -8.41 -12.25
C SER A 216 -1.37 -8.08 -12.23
N THR A 217 -0.61 -8.64 -13.19
CA THR A 217 0.85 -8.47 -13.26
C THR A 217 1.29 -7.01 -13.30
N SER A 218 0.48 -6.12 -13.88
CA SER A 218 0.68 -4.67 -13.87
C SER A 218 -0.66 -3.93 -13.72
N ALA A 219 -1.16 -3.80 -12.49
CA ALA A 219 -2.41 -3.09 -12.23
C ALA A 219 -2.20 -1.59 -12.07
N LYS A 220 -3.28 -0.83 -12.28
CA LYS A 220 -3.35 0.60 -12.02
C LYS A 220 -4.57 0.91 -11.17
N PHE A 221 -4.40 1.82 -10.23
CA PHE A 221 -5.43 2.32 -9.32
C PHE A 221 -5.51 3.83 -9.42
N ASN A 222 -6.69 4.37 -9.11
CA ASN A 222 -6.85 5.76 -8.75
C ASN A 222 -6.96 5.82 -7.23
N VAL A 223 -6.00 6.47 -6.59
CA VAL A 223 -5.92 6.59 -5.13
C VAL A 223 -6.16 8.03 -4.75
N TYR A 224 -7.13 8.30 -3.89
CA TYR A 224 -7.36 9.68 -3.45
C TYR A 224 -6.25 10.15 -2.51
N SER A 225 -5.72 11.34 -2.77
CA SER A 225 -4.70 11.97 -1.93
C SER A 225 -5.24 13.28 -1.36
N PRO A 226 -5.39 13.40 -0.02
CA PRO A 226 -5.95 14.61 0.60
C PRO A 226 -5.04 15.84 0.42
N PHE A 227 -3.73 15.64 0.26
CA PHE A 227 -2.77 16.73 0.10
C PHE A 227 -2.71 17.28 -1.32
N VAL A 228 -2.95 16.42 -2.32
CA VAL A 228 -3.11 16.84 -3.73
C VAL A 228 -4.55 17.25 -4.01
N GLN A 229 -5.48 16.89 -3.13
CA GLN A 229 -6.93 17.13 -3.24
C GLN A 229 -7.53 16.49 -4.51
N ALA A 230 -6.92 15.40 -4.99
CA ALA A 230 -7.31 14.72 -6.22
C ALA A 230 -6.90 13.24 -6.20
N SER A 231 -7.45 12.47 -7.14
CA SER A 231 -6.97 11.12 -7.42
C SER A 231 -5.59 11.15 -8.07
N GLN A 232 -4.67 10.36 -7.51
CA GLN A 232 -3.38 10.05 -8.10
C GLN A 232 -3.40 8.64 -8.69
N SER A 233 -2.77 8.48 -9.85
CA SER A 233 -2.65 7.15 -10.45
C SER A 233 -1.50 6.41 -9.79
N VAL A 234 -1.77 5.22 -9.26
CA VAL A 234 -0.75 4.32 -8.70
C VAL A 234 -0.64 3.09 -9.59
N LYS A 235 0.59 2.70 -9.96
CA LYS A 235 0.87 1.45 -10.65
C LYS A 235 1.43 0.44 -9.65
N THR A 236 0.93 -0.78 -9.72
CA THR A 236 1.52 -1.92 -9.02
C THR A 236 1.99 -2.97 -10.02
N THR A 237 3.16 -3.57 -9.77
CA THR A 237 3.69 -4.62 -10.65
C THR A 237 4.10 -5.82 -9.81
N PHE A 238 3.42 -6.95 -10.03
CA PHE A 238 3.78 -8.23 -9.41
C PHE A 238 4.96 -8.85 -10.16
N GLU A 239 5.96 -9.29 -9.41
CA GLU A 239 7.04 -10.11 -9.93
C GLU A 239 6.66 -11.60 -9.93
N ALA A 240 7.52 -12.42 -10.54
CA ALA A 240 7.43 -13.87 -10.43
C ALA A 240 7.50 -14.32 -8.97
N GLU A 241 6.85 -15.45 -8.68
CA GLU A 241 6.87 -16.02 -7.33
C GLU A 241 8.29 -16.34 -6.86
N LYS A 242 8.50 -16.16 -5.56
CA LYS A 242 9.75 -16.45 -4.86
C LYS A 242 9.44 -17.21 -3.58
N ALA A 243 10.48 -17.70 -2.91
CA ALA A 243 10.38 -18.37 -1.63
C ALA A 243 11.39 -17.77 -0.64
N ILE A 244 11.02 -17.71 0.64
CA ILE A 244 11.87 -17.20 1.72
C ILE A 244 11.68 -18.05 2.96
N ASP A 245 12.77 -18.39 3.64
CA ASP A 245 12.69 -18.95 4.99
C ASP A 245 12.32 -17.82 5.95
N PHE A 246 11.13 -17.92 6.54
CA PHE A 246 10.54 -16.84 7.33
C PHE A 246 10.15 -17.35 8.71
N SER A 247 10.33 -16.53 9.74
CA SER A 247 10.02 -16.88 11.12
C SER A 247 9.19 -15.79 11.78
N PHE A 248 8.06 -16.17 12.34
CA PHE A 248 7.10 -15.27 13.00
C PHE A 248 6.19 -16.06 13.93
N THR A 249 5.40 -15.38 14.76
CA THR A 249 4.40 -16.02 15.63
C THR A 249 3.03 -16.01 14.94
N LYS A 250 2.42 -17.18 14.74
CA LYS A 250 1.07 -17.33 14.20
C LYS A 250 0.13 -17.86 15.27
N ASN A 251 -0.91 -17.10 15.64
CA ASN A 251 -1.89 -17.48 16.67
C ASN A 251 -1.22 -17.95 17.99
N GLY A 252 -0.20 -17.21 18.44
CA GLY A 252 0.58 -17.54 19.63
C GLY A 252 1.62 -18.68 19.47
N VAL A 253 1.73 -19.30 18.29
CA VAL A 253 2.68 -20.39 18.03
C VAL A 253 3.82 -19.89 17.15
N ALA A 254 5.07 -20.17 17.55
CA ALA A 254 6.23 -19.86 16.71
C ALA A 254 6.22 -20.72 15.44
N VAL A 255 6.34 -20.08 14.28
CA VAL A 255 6.39 -20.69 12.95
C VAL A 255 7.74 -20.38 12.33
N LYS A 256 8.36 -21.40 11.73
CA LYS A 256 9.55 -21.27 10.90
C LYS A 256 9.37 -22.14 9.67
N ASP A 257 8.98 -21.52 8.56
CA ASP A 257 8.62 -22.19 7.32
C ASP A 257 9.26 -21.50 6.11
N THR A 258 9.41 -22.23 5.02
CA THR A 258 9.66 -21.64 3.71
C THR A 258 8.32 -21.16 3.13
N ILE A 259 8.14 -19.85 3.03
CA ILE A 259 6.89 -19.24 2.55
C ILE A 259 7.07 -18.80 1.10
N GLN A 260 6.17 -19.26 0.22
CA GLN A 260 6.07 -18.73 -1.14
C GLN A 260 5.40 -17.35 -1.11
N TYR A 261 5.91 -16.41 -1.89
CA TYR A 261 5.40 -15.03 -1.92
C TYR A 261 5.55 -14.40 -3.31
N TYR A 262 4.84 -13.30 -3.51
CA TYR A 262 5.01 -12.43 -4.67
C TYR A 262 5.54 -11.06 -4.23
N PRO A 263 6.72 -10.63 -4.73
CA PRO A 263 7.13 -9.23 -4.65
C PRO A 263 6.19 -8.36 -5.48
N VAL A 264 5.84 -7.19 -4.96
CA VAL A 264 4.99 -6.19 -5.61
C VAL A 264 5.64 -4.84 -5.49
N SER A 265 5.99 -4.23 -6.61
CA SER A 265 6.40 -2.82 -6.64
C SER A 265 5.16 -1.93 -6.66
N ILE A 266 5.20 -0.84 -5.90
CA ILE A 266 4.14 0.17 -5.79
C ILE A 266 4.77 1.52 -6.09
N VAL A 267 4.23 2.23 -7.08
CA VAL A 267 4.82 3.47 -7.57
C VAL A 267 3.75 4.42 -8.10
N LEU A 268 3.94 5.73 -7.93
CA LEU A 268 3.08 6.72 -8.59
C LEU A 268 3.26 6.61 -10.10
N ASN A 269 2.16 6.49 -10.83
CA ASN A 269 2.12 6.41 -12.29
C ASN A 269 2.10 7.82 -12.91
N GLU A 270 3.11 8.62 -12.55
CA GLU A 270 3.27 10.02 -12.95
C GLU A 270 4.71 10.30 -13.37
N LYS A 271 4.95 11.47 -13.99
CA LYS A 271 6.28 11.88 -14.48
C LYS A 271 7.34 11.87 -13.37
N ASN A 272 6.95 12.28 -12.16
CA ASN A 272 7.78 12.24 -10.97
C ASN A 272 7.23 11.15 -10.05
N SER A 273 7.60 9.92 -10.34
CA SER A 273 7.01 8.72 -9.72
C SER A 273 7.38 8.51 -8.24
N GLY A 274 8.30 9.33 -7.72
CA GLY A 274 8.87 9.17 -6.39
C GLY A 274 9.67 7.87 -6.27
N SER A 275 9.91 7.46 -5.03
CA SER A 275 10.56 6.20 -4.71
C SER A 275 9.58 5.03 -4.83
N THR A 276 10.07 3.90 -5.32
CA THR A 276 9.27 2.66 -5.40
C THR A 276 9.23 1.98 -4.04
N GLN A 277 8.03 1.68 -3.55
CA GLN A 277 7.86 0.79 -2.39
C GLN A 277 7.76 -0.65 -2.88
N THR A 278 8.22 -1.59 -2.06
CA THR A 278 8.12 -3.02 -2.38
C THR A 278 7.40 -3.76 -1.26
N ALA A 279 6.40 -4.57 -1.59
CA ALA A 279 5.68 -5.42 -0.64
C ALA A 279 5.88 -6.91 -1.00
N TRP A 280 6.00 -7.77 0.01
CA TRP A 280 6.16 -9.21 -0.17
C TRP A 280 4.87 -9.90 0.28
N ILE A 281 3.96 -10.18 -0.65
CA ILE A 281 2.64 -10.73 -0.34
C ILE A 281 2.72 -12.26 -0.28
N ALA A 282 2.35 -12.86 0.85
CA ALA A 282 2.32 -14.32 0.97
C ALA A 282 1.39 -14.94 -0.08
N LYS A 283 1.84 -16.00 -0.73
CA LYS A 283 1.07 -16.70 -1.76
C LYS A 283 0.02 -17.59 -1.10
N ASN A 284 -1.19 -17.56 -1.67
CA ASN A 284 -2.17 -18.60 -1.40
C ASN A 284 -1.79 -19.89 -2.14
N THR A 285 -1.46 -20.94 -1.41
CA THR A 285 -1.14 -22.26 -1.98
C THR A 285 -2.36 -23.19 -2.06
N ASN A 286 -3.43 -22.89 -1.33
CA ASN A 286 -4.69 -23.64 -1.33
C ASN A 286 -5.87 -22.72 -1.01
N ILE A 287 -6.76 -22.52 -1.99
CA ILE A 287 -7.92 -21.62 -1.85
C ILE A 287 -8.90 -22.02 -0.74
N GLN A 288 -8.94 -23.29 -0.35
CA GLN A 288 -9.78 -23.82 0.74
C GLN A 288 -9.04 -23.80 2.09
N SER A 289 -7.75 -23.48 2.09
CA SER A 289 -6.90 -23.48 3.29
C SER A 289 -5.75 -22.49 3.13
N ASN A 290 -6.10 -21.21 3.06
CA ASN A 290 -5.13 -20.14 2.83
C ASN A 290 -4.32 -19.85 4.08
N THR A 291 -3.33 -20.69 4.39
CA THR A 291 -2.59 -20.71 5.66
C THR A 291 -2.06 -19.34 6.12
N TYR A 292 -1.64 -18.49 5.19
CA TYR A 292 -1.01 -17.20 5.48
C TYR A 292 -1.90 -15.99 5.18
N ARG A 293 -3.16 -16.20 4.74
CA ARG A 293 -4.15 -15.13 4.52
C ARG A 293 -3.63 -13.99 3.62
N ASN A 294 -2.73 -14.32 2.70
CA ASN A 294 -1.98 -13.37 1.88
C ASN A 294 -1.44 -12.16 2.65
N VAL A 295 -0.99 -12.33 3.88
CA VAL A 295 -0.41 -11.21 4.64
C VAL A 295 0.83 -10.65 3.95
N VAL A 296 1.10 -9.38 4.21
CA VAL A 296 2.38 -8.76 3.86
C VAL A 296 3.43 -9.36 4.80
N LEU A 297 4.44 -10.04 4.25
CA LEU A 297 5.54 -10.60 5.04
C LEU A 297 6.60 -9.54 5.36
N LYS A 298 6.87 -8.70 4.35
CA LYS A 298 7.81 -7.59 4.40
C LYS A 298 7.23 -6.41 3.62
N LEU A 299 7.55 -5.19 4.02
CA LEU A 299 7.35 -3.95 3.26
C LEU A 299 8.64 -3.14 3.35
N GLU A 300 9.04 -2.53 2.24
CA GLU A 300 10.20 -1.66 2.15
C GLU A 300 9.77 -0.32 1.56
N THR A 301 10.02 0.73 2.34
CA THR A 301 9.64 2.11 2.01
C THR A 301 10.90 2.96 2.01
N PRO A 302 11.39 3.37 0.83
CA PRO A 302 12.54 4.27 0.76
C PRO A 302 12.20 5.63 1.37
N ILE A 303 13.14 6.16 2.13
CA ILE A 303 13.08 7.52 2.69
C ILE A 303 13.54 8.52 1.63
N TYR A 304 12.92 9.71 1.64
CA TYR A 304 13.30 10.81 0.75
C TYR A 304 14.78 11.17 0.87
N TYR A 305 15.30 11.83 -0.16
CA TYR A 305 16.69 12.32 -0.23
C TYR A 305 17.75 11.21 -0.14
N SER A 306 17.37 9.96 -0.47
CA SER A 306 18.25 8.79 -0.42
C SER A 306 18.91 8.60 0.94
N LEU A 307 18.16 8.83 2.03
CA LEU A 307 18.67 8.67 3.40
C LEU A 307 18.67 7.21 3.87
N GLY A 308 17.93 6.33 3.19
CA GLY A 308 17.83 4.91 3.49
C GLY A 308 16.44 4.37 3.20
N SER A 309 16.08 3.26 3.82
CA SER A 309 14.76 2.64 3.73
C SER A 309 14.26 2.19 5.10
N LEU A 310 12.96 2.32 5.33
CA LEU A 310 12.28 1.62 6.42
C LEU A 310 11.85 0.24 5.96
N VAL A 311 12.18 -0.77 6.75
CA VAL A 311 11.88 -2.17 6.49
C VAL A 311 10.97 -2.71 7.58
N TYR A 312 9.74 -3.03 7.19
CA TYR A 312 8.70 -3.61 8.02
C TYR A 312 8.77 -5.12 7.83
N THR A 313 8.93 -5.89 8.90
CA THR A 313 9.00 -7.36 8.85
C THR A 313 7.96 -7.94 9.81
N LEU A 314 7.07 -8.79 9.30
CA LEU A 314 6.03 -9.43 10.09
C LEU A 314 6.64 -10.25 11.23
N LYS A 315 6.22 -9.96 12.48
CA LYS A 315 6.65 -10.66 13.70
C LYS A 315 5.54 -11.49 14.30
N SER A 316 4.30 -11.02 14.22
CA SER A 316 3.16 -11.83 14.67
C SER A 316 1.92 -11.63 13.81
N ALA A 317 1.15 -12.69 13.66
CA ALA A 317 -0.15 -12.68 13.01
C ALA A 317 -1.15 -13.49 13.85
N ASN A 318 -2.26 -12.88 14.20
CA ASN A 318 -3.37 -13.51 14.88
C ASN A 318 -4.59 -13.44 13.98
N PHE A 319 -5.10 -14.60 13.58
CA PHE A 319 -6.28 -14.76 12.76
C PHE A 319 -7.39 -15.39 13.61
N ALA A 320 -8.46 -14.64 13.85
CA ALA A 320 -9.67 -15.09 14.51
C ALA A 320 -10.83 -15.08 13.50
N ASN A 321 -11.26 -16.28 13.15
CA ASN A 321 -12.29 -16.57 12.16
C ASN A 321 -13.18 -17.69 12.68
#